data_AF-A0A6C0JY93-F1
#
_entry.id   AF-A0A6C0JY93-F1
#
_cell.length_a   1.000
_cell.length_b   1.000
_cell.length_c   1.000
_cell.angle_alpha   90.00
_cell.angle_beta   90.00
_cell.angle_gamma   90.00
#
_symmetry.space_group_name_H-M   'P 1'
#
loop_
_entity.id
_entity.type
_entity.pdbx_description
1 polymer ?
#
loop_
_entity_poly.entity_id
_entity_poly.type
_entity_poly.pdbx_seq_one_letter_code
_entity_poly.pdbx_strand_id
1 'polypeptide(L)'
;MAYEILSGAEAHARLLANDFTSDEDIMYVLKCVRDPDAHRFIYANRGLYSTRISNLIEPRDYLGYKRRTYEVRETDDYEIQRVFREMYLVKKSRFEDEWQTTLSKRISSRPKEDVDAKHADICSKIANTRRVLADKGTYAAPRSRPKNDPLKAELAELEVQLANLEKQISKKDEVYLDKEKDAAFEAWLLKL
;
A
#
# COMPACT_ATOMS: atom_id res chain seq x y z
N MET A 1 -9.27 59.67 -3.43
CA MET A 1 -10.72 59.52 -3.64
C MET A 1 -11.30 58.88 -2.39
N ALA A 2 -12.27 59.53 -1.74
CA ALA A 2 -13.00 58.91 -0.64
C ALA A 2 -13.97 57.90 -1.24
N TYR A 3 -13.89 56.64 -0.80
CA TYR A 3 -14.83 55.60 -1.22
C TYR A 3 -16.18 55.88 -0.56
N GLU A 4 -17.22 56.07 -1.37
CA GLU A 4 -18.60 56.07 -0.86
C GLU A 4 -18.86 54.69 -0.25
N ILE A 5 -19.18 54.64 1.05
CA ILE A 5 -19.49 53.37 1.72
C ILE A 5 -20.94 53.03 1.37
N LEU A 6 -21.16 51.91 0.69
CA LEU A 6 -22.49 51.44 0.31
C LEU A 6 -23.02 50.45 1.35
N SER A 7 -24.29 50.56 1.68
CA SER A 7 -25.00 49.51 2.42
C SER A 7 -25.19 48.27 1.54
N GLY A 8 -25.41 47.11 2.18
CA GLY A 8 -25.68 45.87 1.45
C GLY A 8 -26.90 45.94 0.54
N ALA A 9 -27.93 46.69 0.94
CA ALA A 9 -29.14 46.90 0.14
C ALA A 9 -28.87 47.76 -1.10
N GLU A 10 -28.11 48.84 -0.96
CA GLU A 10 -27.75 49.72 -2.08
C GLU A 10 -26.85 49.01 -3.09
N ALA A 11 -25.84 48.28 -2.60
CA ALA A 11 -24.98 47.48 -3.45
C ALA A 11 -25.78 46.37 -4.15
N HIS A 12 -26.67 45.68 -3.45
CA HIS A 12 -27.56 44.69 -4.07
C HIS A 12 -28.43 45.29 -5.17
N ALA A 13 -29.05 46.45 -4.94
CA ALA A 13 -29.89 47.12 -5.93
C ALA A 13 -29.10 47.52 -7.18
N ARG A 14 -27.87 48.05 -7.02
CA ARG A 14 -26.99 48.37 -8.16
C ARG A 14 -26.57 47.11 -8.92
N LEU A 15 -26.17 46.05 -8.22
CA LEU A 15 -25.82 44.76 -8.84
C LEU A 15 -26.99 44.12 -9.60
N LEU A 16 -28.21 44.30 -9.12
CA LEU A 16 -29.43 43.83 -9.80
C LEU A 16 -29.77 44.66 -11.04
N ALA A 17 -29.57 45.98 -10.98
CA ALA A 17 -29.81 46.88 -12.11
C ALA A 17 -28.87 46.60 -13.30
N ASN A 18 -27.65 46.11 -13.01
CA ASN A 18 -26.66 45.69 -14.02
C ASN A 18 -26.34 46.80 -15.03
N ASP A 19 -26.19 48.03 -14.55
CA ASP A 19 -25.89 49.25 -15.32
C ASP A 19 -24.38 49.52 -15.48
N PHE A 20 -23.54 48.49 -15.29
CA PHE A 20 -22.08 48.61 -15.28
C PHE A 20 -21.46 48.54 -16.68
N THR A 21 -20.54 49.46 -16.95
CA THR A 21 -19.80 49.47 -18.22
C THR A 21 -18.59 48.54 -18.19
N SER A 22 -17.92 48.38 -17.04
CA SER A 22 -16.69 47.60 -16.87
C SER A 22 -16.75 46.64 -15.67
N ASP A 23 -15.82 45.67 -15.63
CA ASP A 23 -15.70 44.75 -14.48
C ASP A 23 -15.11 45.48 -13.27
N GLU A 24 -14.28 46.49 -13.51
CA GLU A 24 -13.74 47.39 -12.49
C GLU A 24 -14.85 48.13 -11.74
N ASP A 25 -15.92 48.55 -12.42
CA ASP A 25 -17.06 49.23 -11.80
C ASP A 25 -17.81 48.29 -10.83
N ILE A 26 -17.98 47.02 -11.22
CA ILE A 26 -18.61 45.99 -10.40
C ILE A 26 -17.74 45.72 -9.16
N MET A 27 -16.43 45.55 -9.37
CA MET A 27 -15.48 45.34 -8.28
C MET A 27 -15.38 46.56 -7.36
N TYR A 28 -15.58 47.77 -7.87
CA TYR A 28 -15.65 48.99 -7.07
C TYR A 28 -16.86 48.95 -6.13
N VAL A 29 -18.05 48.61 -6.63
CA VAL A 29 -19.26 48.43 -5.78
C VAL A 29 -19.02 47.39 -4.69
N LEU A 30 -18.42 46.26 -5.02
CA LEU A 30 -18.11 45.22 -4.03
C LEU A 30 -17.10 45.69 -2.97
N LYS A 31 -16.11 46.52 -3.33
CA LYS A 31 -15.14 47.10 -2.38
C LYS A 31 -15.73 48.21 -1.50
N CYS A 32 -16.79 48.87 -1.95
CA CYS A 32 -17.48 49.92 -1.20
C CYS A 32 -18.37 49.36 -0.07
N VAL A 33 -18.67 48.07 -0.09
CA VAL A 33 -19.36 47.37 1.00
C VAL A 33 -18.33 46.95 2.04
N ARG A 34 -18.38 47.54 3.24
CA ARG A 34 -17.43 47.22 4.31
C ARG A 34 -17.98 46.25 5.35
N ASP A 35 -19.29 46.13 5.42
CA ASP A 35 -19.98 45.26 6.38
C ASP A 35 -19.92 43.79 5.90
N PRO A 36 -19.37 42.86 6.71
CA PRO A 36 -19.37 41.43 6.40
C PRO A 36 -20.75 40.84 6.17
N ASP A 37 -21.78 41.31 6.88
CA ASP A 37 -23.15 40.79 6.73
C ASP A 37 -23.81 41.29 5.45
N ALA A 38 -23.52 42.53 5.04
CA ALA A 38 -23.85 43.04 3.71
C ALA A 38 -23.17 42.23 2.59
N HIS A 39 -21.90 41.85 2.75
CA HIS A 39 -21.22 40.97 1.81
C HIS A 39 -21.88 39.59 1.72
N ARG A 40 -22.25 39.00 2.85
CA ARG A 40 -22.99 37.72 2.90
C ARG A 40 -24.34 37.83 2.22
N PHE A 41 -25.05 38.93 2.41
CA PHE A 41 -26.33 39.20 1.76
C PHE A 41 -26.17 39.28 0.23
N ILE A 42 -25.18 40.02 -0.26
CA ILE A 42 -24.89 40.12 -1.70
C ILE A 42 -24.52 38.75 -2.27
N TYR A 43 -23.69 37.99 -1.54
CA TYR A 43 -23.27 36.65 -1.93
C TYR A 43 -24.43 35.63 -1.94
N ALA A 44 -25.34 35.69 -0.96
CA ALA A 44 -26.51 34.83 -0.90
C ALA A 44 -27.44 35.05 -2.10
N ASN A 45 -27.55 36.30 -2.56
CA ASN A 45 -28.39 36.69 -3.69
C ASN A 45 -27.69 36.64 -5.06
N ARG A 46 -26.46 36.09 -5.14
CA ARG A 46 -25.65 36.12 -6.38
C ARG A 46 -26.27 35.41 -7.58
N GLY A 47 -27.19 34.48 -7.35
CA GLY A 47 -27.96 33.81 -8.41
C GLY A 47 -29.01 34.69 -9.07
N LEU A 48 -29.27 35.88 -8.52
CA LEU A 48 -30.20 36.87 -9.07
C LEU A 48 -29.51 37.88 -9.99
N TYR A 49 -28.17 37.96 -9.97
CA TYR A 49 -27.42 38.90 -10.82
C TYR A 49 -27.10 38.31 -12.18
N SER A 50 -26.63 39.16 -13.10
CA SER A 50 -26.14 38.72 -14.40
C SER A 50 -24.95 37.76 -14.24
N THR A 51 -24.79 36.81 -15.17
CA THR A 51 -23.70 35.82 -15.13
C THR A 51 -22.32 36.46 -15.01
N ARG A 52 -22.13 37.63 -15.61
CA ARG A 52 -20.91 38.44 -15.52
C ARG A 52 -20.62 38.86 -14.07
N ILE A 53 -21.61 39.43 -13.38
CA ILE A 53 -21.49 39.83 -11.97
C ILE A 53 -21.31 38.61 -11.06
N SER A 54 -22.09 37.54 -11.28
CA SER A 54 -22.00 36.32 -10.48
C SER A 54 -20.60 35.70 -10.52
N ASN A 55 -19.94 35.69 -11.69
CA ASN A 55 -18.56 35.19 -11.86
C ASN A 55 -17.50 36.07 -11.16
N LEU A 56 -17.77 37.36 -10.98
CA LEU A 56 -16.86 38.26 -10.25
C LEU A 56 -17.00 38.10 -8.73
N ILE A 57 -18.21 37.81 -8.25
CA ILE A 57 -18.47 37.51 -6.83
C ILE A 57 -17.94 36.12 -6.47
N GLU A 58 -18.01 35.15 -7.39
CA GLU A 58 -17.53 33.76 -7.22
C GLU A 58 -16.71 33.34 -8.45
N PRO A 59 -15.38 33.55 -8.46
CA PRO A 59 -14.51 32.98 -9.48
C PRO A 59 -14.67 31.47 -9.49
N ARG A 60 -14.67 30.85 -10.68
CA ARG A 60 -15.01 29.43 -10.95
C ARG A 60 -14.29 28.37 -10.07
N ASP A 61 -13.29 28.75 -9.29
CA ASP A 61 -12.54 27.88 -8.39
C ASP A 61 -13.17 27.72 -6.99
N TYR A 62 -14.14 28.54 -6.61
CA TYR A 62 -14.88 28.35 -5.38
C TYR A 62 -16.08 27.44 -5.64
N LEU A 63 -15.89 26.13 -5.43
CA LEU A 63 -17.00 25.18 -5.38
C LEU A 63 -17.85 25.56 -4.18
N GLY A 64 -18.92 26.31 -4.44
CA GLY A 64 -19.91 26.72 -3.46
C GLY A 64 -20.21 25.60 -2.47
N TYR A 65 -20.36 26.00 -1.22
CA TYR A 65 -20.92 25.21 -0.14
C TYR A 65 -22.30 24.70 -0.58
N LYS A 66 -22.33 23.66 -1.43
CA LYS A 66 -23.44 22.73 -1.44
C LYS A 66 -23.54 22.36 0.03
N ARG A 67 -24.65 22.70 0.68
CA ARG A 67 -25.05 21.93 1.84
C ARG A 67 -24.98 20.49 1.35
N ARG A 68 -23.87 19.83 1.66
CA ARG A 68 -23.88 18.39 1.76
C ARG A 68 -24.90 18.21 2.86
N THR A 69 -26.15 18.01 2.48
CA THR A 69 -27.04 17.20 3.30
C THR A 69 -26.29 15.89 3.38
N TYR A 70 -25.42 15.81 4.38
CA TYR A 70 -24.97 14.54 4.89
C TYR A 70 -26.28 13.94 5.39
N GLU A 71 -26.97 13.19 4.52
CA GLU A 71 -27.83 12.14 5.01
C GLU A 71 -26.86 11.26 5.79
N VAL A 72 -26.88 11.41 7.11
CA VAL A 72 -26.35 10.41 8.01
C VAL A 72 -27.26 9.21 7.80
N ARG A 73 -26.96 8.40 6.77
CA ARG A 73 -27.45 7.03 6.75
C ARG A 73 -26.79 6.37 7.95
N GLU A 74 -27.60 5.72 8.78
CA GLU A 74 -27.08 4.76 9.74
C GLU A 74 -26.31 3.73 8.91
N THR A 75 -24.99 3.80 9.00
CA THR A 75 -24.09 2.84 8.38
C THR A 75 -24.40 1.51 9.02
N ASP A 76 -25.02 0.60 8.27
CA ASP A 76 -25.25 -0.77 8.75
C ASP A 76 -23.89 -1.42 9.05
N ASP A 77 -23.85 -2.34 10.01
CA ASP A 77 -22.65 -3.08 10.40
C ASP A 77 -21.99 -3.72 9.17
N TYR A 78 -22.79 -4.10 8.18
CA TYR A 78 -22.32 -4.60 6.88
C TYR A 78 -21.47 -3.57 6.11
N GLU A 79 -21.91 -2.31 6.01
CA GLU A 79 -21.16 -1.28 5.30
C GLU A 79 -19.88 -0.92 6.04
N ILE A 80 -19.93 -0.88 7.37
CA ILE A 80 -18.75 -0.69 8.23
C ILE A 80 -17.73 -1.82 7.98
N GLN A 81 -18.17 -3.07 8.02
CA GLN A 81 -17.33 -4.24 7.75
C GLN A 81 -16.75 -4.21 6.32
N ARG A 82 -17.54 -3.79 5.33
CA ARG A 82 -17.07 -3.66 3.94
C ARG A 82 -15.94 -2.65 3.84
N VAL A 83 -16.10 -1.46 4.41
CA VAL A 83 -15.07 -0.40 4.38
C VAL A 83 -13.80 -0.86 5.08
N PHE A 84 -13.91 -1.48 6.26
CA PHE A 84 -12.74 -2.03 6.95
C PHE A 84 -12.03 -3.11 6.12
N ARG A 85 -12.79 -3.98 5.44
CA ARG A 85 -12.21 -5.01 4.55
C ARG A 85 -11.51 -4.40 3.35
N GLU A 86 -12.09 -3.39 2.71
CA GLU A 86 -11.47 -2.68 1.59
C GLU A 86 -10.17 -1.99 2.02
N MET A 87 -10.19 -1.27 3.14
CA MET A 87 -8.99 -0.65 3.71
C MET A 87 -7.92 -1.70 4.05
N TYR A 88 -8.31 -2.82 4.63
CA TYR A 88 -7.39 -3.93 4.93
C TYR A 88 -6.73 -4.47 3.67
N LEU A 89 -7.51 -4.69 2.59
CA LEU A 89 -6.98 -5.21 1.32
C LEU A 89 -5.99 -4.23 0.67
N VAL A 90 -6.28 -2.93 0.69
CA VAL A 90 -5.37 -1.90 0.17
C VAL A 90 -4.07 -1.87 0.98
N LYS A 91 -4.16 -1.91 2.32
CA LYS A 91 -2.98 -1.96 3.20
C LYS A 91 -2.16 -3.23 2.97
N LYS A 92 -2.82 -4.38 2.84
CA LYS A 92 -2.16 -5.67 2.55
C LYS A 92 -1.44 -5.65 1.21
N SER A 93 -2.06 -5.10 0.16
CA SER A 93 -1.41 -4.97 -1.16
C SER A 93 -0.14 -4.13 -1.08
N ARG A 94 -0.19 -2.96 -0.41
CA ARG A 94 0.98 -2.10 -0.23
C ARG A 94 2.09 -2.79 0.55
N PHE A 95 1.73 -3.52 1.61
CA PHE A 95 2.69 -4.30 2.36
C PHE A 95 3.33 -5.39 1.51
N GLU A 96 2.56 -6.08 0.67
CA GLU A 96 3.08 -7.15 -0.21
C GLU A 96 4.14 -6.61 -1.18
N ASP A 97 3.90 -5.43 -1.76
CA ASP A 97 4.86 -4.75 -2.63
C ASP A 97 6.15 -4.40 -1.85
N GLU A 98 6.01 -3.86 -0.64
CA GLU A 98 7.16 -3.51 0.22
C GLU A 98 7.92 -4.76 0.71
N TRP A 99 7.18 -5.85 0.97
CA TRP A 99 7.69 -7.15 1.37
C TRP A 99 8.60 -7.74 0.31
N GLN A 100 8.13 -7.79 -0.95
CA GLN A 100 8.90 -8.35 -2.06
C GLN A 100 10.14 -7.50 -2.39
N THR A 101 10.04 -6.18 -2.25
CA THR A 101 11.13 -5.26 -2.63
C THR A 101 12.21 -5.12 -1.56
N THR A 102 11.82 -5.01 -0.28
CA THR A 102 12.73 -4.55 0.79
C THR A 102 12.66 -5.35 2.11
N LEU A 103 11.47 -5.62 2.66
CA LEU A 103 11.36 -6.15 4.03
C LEU A 103 11.82 -7.60 4.13
N SER A 104 11.48 -8.45 3.15
CA SER A 104 11.90 -9.86 3.11
C SER A 104 13.42 -10.04 3.16
N LYS A 105 14.19 -9.11 2.57
CA LYS A 105 15.65 -9.15 2.53
C LYS A 105 16.32 -8.89 3.89
N ARG A 106 15.58 -8.35 4.86
CA ARG A 106 16.10 -8.03 6.20
C ARG A 106 15.88 -9.15 7.20
N ILE A 107 15.12 -10.18 6.82
CA ILE A 107 14.80 -11.29 7.69
C ILE A 107 15.99 -12.23 7.78
N SER A 108 16.38 -12.55 9.01
CA SER A 108 17.40 -13.54 9.28
C SER A 108 16.96 -14.92 8.81
N SER A 109 17.91 -15.75 8.40
CA SER A 109 17.63 -17.17 8.20
C SER A 109 17.06 -17.79 9.48
N ARG A 110 16.21 -18.80 9.33
CA ARG A 110 15.64 -19.48 10.49
C ARG A 110 16.75 -20.05 11.39
N PRO A 111 16.51 -20.16 12.71
CA PRO A 111 17.40 -20.89 13.60
C PRO A 111 17.65 -22.32 13.11
N LYS A 112 18.90 -22.77 13.20
CA LYS A 112 19.28 -24.15 12.86
C LYS A 112 18.78 -25.10 13.95
N GLU A 113 18.21 -26.22 13.53
CA GLU A 113 17.65 -27.25 14.39
C GLU A 113 18.28 -28.63 14.08
N ASP A 114 17.83 -29.67 14.77
CA ASP A 114 18.33 -31.05 14.62
C ASP A 114 18.27 -31.57 13.17
N VAL A 115 17.30 -31.09 12.38
CA VAL A 115 17.16 -31.48 10.97
C VAL A 115 18.32 -30.93 10.13
N ASP A 116 18.79 -29.72 10.43
CA ASP A 116 19.93 -29.10 9.76
C ASP A 116 21.24 -29.80 10.11
N ALA A 117 21.39 -30.21 11.38
CA ALA A 117 22.53 -31.00 11.83
C ALA A 117 22.58 -32.35 11.11
N LYS A 118 21.44 -33.07 11.05
CA LYS A 118 21.31 -34.32 10.29
C LYS A 118 21.61 -34.15 8.81
N HIS A 119 21.17 -33.05 8.20
CA HIS A 119 21.46 -32.74 6.81
C HIS A 119 22.96 -32.55 6.57
N ALA A 120 23.64 -31.78 7.44
CA ALA A 120 25.08 -31.59 7.37
C ALA A 120 25.86 -32.91 7.54
N ASP A 121 25.41 -33.78 8.46
CA ASP A 121 25.99 -35.10 8.67
C ASP A 121 25.84 -35.99 7.43
N ILE A 122 24.66 -36.02 6.80
CA ILE A 122 24.42 -36.80 5.58
C ILE A 122 25.25 -36.25 4.41
N CYS A 123 25.33 -34.94 4.22
CA CYS A 123 26.21 -34.34 3.21
C CYS A 123 27.67 -34.76 3.40
N SER A 124 28.13 -34.77 4.65
CA SER A 124 29.50 -35.20 5.00
C SER A 124 29.71 -36.68 4.70
N LYS A 125 28.73 -37.54 5.01
CA LYS A 125 28.76 -38.97 4.67
C LYS A 125 28.82 -39.19 3.16
N ILE A 126 27.96 -38.51 2.39
CA ILE A 126 27.96 -38.59 0.92
C ILE A 126 29.31 -38.17 0.35
N ALA A 127 29.88 -37.05 0.81
CA ALA A 127 31.19 -36.59 0.36
C ALA A 127 32.29 -37.62 0.64
N ASN A 128 32.30 -38.21 1.84
CA ASN A 128 33.24 -39.25 2.22
C ASN A 128 33.05 -40.52 1.37
N THR A 129 31.82 -40.99 1.16
CA THR A 129 31.52 -42.18 0.35
C THR A 129 31.91 -41.97 -1.11
N ARG A 130 31.66 -40.77 -1.67
CA ARG A 130 32.13 -40.39 -3.02
C ARG A 130 33.65 -40.38 -3.12
N ARG A 131 34.35 -39.88 -2.10
CA ARG A 131 35.82 -39.91 -2.04
C ARG A 131 36.35 -41.35 -2.01
N VAL A 132 35.79 -42.21 -1.17
CA VAL A 132 36.16 -43.63 -1.09
C VAL A 132 35.89 -44.36 -2.41
N LEU A 133 34.78 -44.06 -3.10
CA LEU A 133 34.51 -44.60 -4.44
C LEU A 133 35.51 -44.12 -5.48
N ALA A 134 35.94 -42.86 -5.43
CA ALA A 134 36.97 -42.30 -6.30
C ALA A 134 38.34 -42.94 -6.04
N ASP A 135 38.71 -43.12 -4.78
CA ASP A 135 39.97 -43.75 -4.36
C ASP A 135 40.00 -45.25 -4.73
N LYS A 136 38.87 -45.96 -4.64
CA LYS A 136 38.72 -47.32 -5.18
C LYS A 136 38.73 -47.37 -6.71
N GLY A 137 38.65 -46.21 -7.37
CA GLY A 137 38.60 -46.03 -8.81
C GLY A 137 39.95 -46.08 -9.53
N THR A 138 41.08 -46.29 -8.83
CA THR A 138 42.37 -46.64 -9.47
C THR A 138 42.29 -48.05 -10.10
N TYR A 139 41.79 -48.07 -11.35
CA TYR A 139 41.79 -49.11 -12.39
C TYR A 139 41.41 -50.56 -12.00
N ALA A 140 40.11 -50.86 -12.08
CA ALA A 140 39.62 -52.22 -12.33
C ALA A 140 38.77 -52.23 -13.62
N ALA A 141 39.12 -53.11 -14.55
CA ALA A 141 38.51 -53.19 -15.88
C ALA A 141 36.99 -53.45 -15.80
N PRO A 142 36.18 -52.97 -16.78
CA PRO A 142 34.71 -53.03 -16.72
C PRO A 142 34.10 -54.41 -16.47
N ARG A 143 34.82 -55.50 -16.80
CA ARG A 143 34.37 -56.89 -16.61
C ARG A 143 34.60 -57.46 -15.21
N SER A 144 35.38 -56.80 -14.34
CA SER A 144 35.70 -57.27 -12.99
C SER A 144 34.95 -56.52 -11.88
N ARG A 145 34.03 -55.63 -12.24
CA ARG A 145 33.22 -54.90 -11.24
C ARG A 145 32.09 -55.81 -10.75
N PRO A 146 31.95 -56.05 -9.43
CA PRO A 146 30.78 -56.74 -8.90
C PRO A 146 29.53 -55.91 -9.21
N LYS A 147 28.49 -56.56 -9.76
CA LYS A 147 27.19 -55.94 -10.06
C LYS A 147 26.49 -55.36 -8.82
N ASN A 148 26.91 -55.75 -7.63
CA ASN A 148 26.40 -55.31 -6.33
C ASN A 148 27.53 -54.66 -5.52
N ASP A 149 27.85 -53.40 -5.80
CA ASP A 149 28.81 -52.63 -5.00
C ASP A 149 28.06 -52.03 -3.78
N PRO A 150 28.32 -52.49 -2.55
CA PRO A 150 27.61 -52.04 -1.36
C PRO A 150 27.74 -50.53 -1.13
N LEU A 151 28.87 -49.91 -1.54
CA LEU A 151 29.07 -48.47 -1.41
C LEU A 151 28.18 -47.65 -2.34
N LYS A 152 27.79 -48.20 -3.50
CA LYS A 152 26.84 -47.53 -4.40
C LYS A 152 25.41 -47.62 -3.88
N ALA A 153 25.05 -48.74 -3.26
CA ALA A 153 23.76 -48.89 -2.60
C ALA A 153 23.65 -47.94 -1.40
N GLU A 154 24.69 -47.84 -0.57
CA GLU A 154 24.78 -46.90 0.55
C GLU A 154 24.67 -45.45 0.06
N LEU A 155 25.37 -45.09 -1.02
CA LEU A 155 25.29 -43.74 -1.60
C LEU A 155 23.88 -43.42 -2.10
N ALA A 156 23.21 -44.35 -2.77
CA ALA A 156 21.83 -44.16 -3.21
C ALA A 156 20.86 -43.99 -2.04
N GLU A 157 21.06 -44.75 -0.94
CA GLU A 157 20.26 -44.59 0.27
C GLU A 157 20.47 -43.21 0.93
N LEU A 158 21.73 -42.78 1.05
CA LEU A 158 22.07 -41.46 1.60
C LEU A 158 21.51 -40.32 0.75
N GLU A 159 21.51 -40.44 -0.58
CA GLU A 159 20.91 -39.44 -1.49
C GLU A 159 19.39 -39.35 -1.32
N VAL A 160 18.71 -40.48 -1.11
CA VAL A 160 17.26 -40.49 -0.79
C VAL A 160 16.99 -39.84 0.57
N GLN A 161 17.81 -40.14 1.58
CA GLN A 161 17.70 -39.51 2.90
C GLN A 161 17.95 -37.99 2.82
N LEU A 162 18.94 -37.56 2.03
CA LEU A 162 19.24 -36.14 1.79
C LEU A 162 18.03 -35.42 1.19
N ALA A 163 17.47 -35.95 0.11
CA ALA A 163 16.29 -35.36 -0.55
C ALA A 163 15.09 -35.24 0.41
N ASN A 164 14.91 -36.19 1.32
CA ASN A 164 13.86 -36.13 2.33
C ASN A 164 14.13 -35.04 3.40
N LEU A 165 15.39 -34.86 3.81
CA LEU A 165 15.77 -33.78 4.74
C LEU A 165 15.65 -32.40 4.09
N GLU A 166 16.06 -32.24 2.84
CA GLU A 166 15.90 -30.99 2.08
C GLU A 166 14.43 -30.57 1.99
N LYS A 167 13.52 -31.53 1.73
CA LYS A 167 12.07 -31.27 1.76
C LYS A 167 11.58 -30.81 3.13
N GLN A 168 12.08 -31.42 4.21
CA GLN A 168 11.71 -31.02 5.57
C GLN A 168 12.23 -29.62 5.92
N ILE A 169 13.47 -29.31 5.52
CA ILE A 169 14.09 -27.99 5.70
C ILE A 169 13.30 -26.94 4.93
N SER A 170 13.02 -27.16 3.64
CA SER A 170 12.23 -26.24 2.81
C SER A 170 10.88 -25.94 3.44
N LYS A 171 10.16 -26.97 3.92
CA LYS A 171 8.87 -26.78 4.59
C LYS A 171 8.99 -25.96 5.87
N LYS A 172 10.06 -26.15 6.65
CA LYS A 172 10.31 -25.36 7.86
C LYS A 172 10.68 -23.91 7.54
N ASP A 173 11.46 -23.70 6.48
CA ASP A 173 11.86 -22.38 6.00
C ASP A 173 10.63 -21.59 5.53
N GLU A 174 9.74 -22.22 4.76
CA GLU A 174 8.46 -21.62 4.33
C GLU A 174 7.61 -21.19 5.53
N VAL A 175 7.38 -22.10 6.48
CA VAL A 175 6.59 -21.80 7.69
C VAL A 175 7.22 -20.70 8.52
N TYR A 176 8.55 -20.65 8.61
CA TYR A 176 9.25 -19.59 9.31
C TYR A 176 9.06 -18.24 8.61
N LEU A 177 9.28 -18.19 7.29
CA LEU A 177 9.11 -16.97 6.49
C LEU A 177 7.68 -16.43 6.55
N ASP A 178 6.68 -17.30 6.51
CA ASP A 178 5.26 -16.89 6.64
C ASP A 178 4.99 -16.26 8.01
N LYS A 179 5.52 -16.85 9.10
CA LYS A 179 5.36 -16.27 10.45
C LYS A 179 6.05 -14.92 10.59
N GLU A 180 7.26 -14.78 10.05
CA GLU A 180 7.98 -13.51 10.07
C GLU A 180 7.27 -12.46 9.19
N LYS A 181 6.64 -12.88 8.10
CA LYS A 181 5.82 -12.03 7.24
C LYS A 181 4.60 -11.48 7.97
N ASP A 182 3.87 -12.33 8.68
CA ASP A 182 2.71 -11.93 9.47
C ASP A 182 3.12 -10.97 10.60
N ALA A 183 4.20 -11.29 11.32
CA ALA A 183 4.73 -10.41 12.37
C ALA A 183 5.20 -9.05 11.81
N ALA A 184 5.87 -9.05 10.66
CA ALA A 184 6.29 -7.83 9.98
C ALA A 184 5.09 -7.02 9.50
N PHE A 185 4.01 -7.66 9.04
CA PHE A 185 2.79 -6.98 8.64
C PHE A 185 2.11 -6.27 9.81
N GLU A 186 2.00 -6.94 10.96
CA GLU A 186 1.46 -6.32 12.18
C GLU A 186 2.29 -5.12 12.64
N ALA A 187 3.62 -5.28 12.67
CA ALA A 187 4.52 -4.18 13.04
C ALA A 187 4.48 -3.01 12.04
N TRP A 188 4.27 -3.31 10.75
CA TRP A 188 4.11 -2.29 9.70
C TRP A 188 2.78 -1.54 9.82
N LEU A 189 1.69 -2.24 10.13
CA LEU A 189 0.38 -1.64 10.38
C LEU A 189 0.40 -0.66 11.56
N LEU A 190 1.19 -0.93 12.61
CA LEU A 190 1.33 -0.05 13.77
C LEU A 190 2.13 1.24 13.49
N LYS A 191 2.89 1.29 12.40
CA LYS A 191 3.70 2.47 12.02
C LYS A 191 2.98 3.44 11.09
N LEU A 192 1.86 3.03 10.51
CA LEU A 192 0.98 3.84 9.65
C LEU A 192 0.01 4.68 10.47
#